data_AF-A0A2P2JH95-F1
#
_entry.id   AF-A0A2P2JH95-F1
#
_cell.length_a   1.000
_cell.length_b   1.000
_cell.length_c   1.000
_cell.angle_alpha   90.00
_cell.angle_beta   90.00
_cell.angle_gamma   90.00
#
_symmetry.space_group_name_H-M   'P 1'
#
loop_
_entity.id
_entity.type
_entity.pdbx_description
1 polymer ?
#
loop_
_entity_poly.entity_id
_entity_poly.type
_entity_poly.pdbx_seq_one_letter_code
_entity_poly.pdbx_strand_id
1 'polypeptide(L)'
;MEMEIGDERDYGVDETIFVAVGTSVEKSKKTLFWAVQSFAGKKICLLHVHQPANVVALMDRNPAVTELKEDVGKVVQELERKKVHDLLDQYHLMLAKKGVIDSSCSLAL
;
A
#
# COMPACT_ATOMS: atom_id res chain seq x y z
N MET A 1 -0.84 -3.36 -55.51
CA MET A 1 -0.90 -4.09 -54.23
C MET A 1 -0.27 -3.17 -53.23
N GLU A 2 -1.08 -2.28 -52.66
CA GLU A 2 -0.60 -1.35 -51.63
C GLU A 2 -0.80 -2.04 -50.29
N MET A 3 0.29 -2.15 -49.54
CA MET A 3 0.35 -2.83 -48.26
C MET A 3 -0.05 -1.79 -47.21
N GLU A 4 -1.30 -1.84 -46.77
CA GLU A 4 -1.76 -0.98 -45.67
C GLU A 4 -0.94 -1.33 -44.43
N ILE A 5 -0.17 -0.35 -43.96
CA ILE A 5 0.60 -0.44 -42.72
C ILE A 5 -0.43 -0.55 -41.60
N GLY A 6 -0.56 -1.76 -41.05
CA GLY A 6 -1.46 -2.06 -39.96
C GLY A 6 -1.15 -1.16 -38.77
N ASP A 7 -2.12 -0.31 -38.44
CA ASP A 7 -2.26 0.49 -37.24
C ASP A 7 -1.55 -0.15 -36.05
N GLU A 8 -0.42 0.43 -35.62
CA GLU A 8 0.23 0.09 -34.37
C GLU A 8 -0.76 0.42 -33.25
N ARG A 9 -1.53 -0.59 -32.84
CA ARG A 9 -2.43 -0.47 -31.70
C ARG A 9 -1.60 -0.09 -30.48
N ASP A 10 -1.66 1.19 -30.13
CA ASP A 10 -1.35 1.71 -28.80
C ASP A 10 -2.20 0.94 -27.79
N TYR A 11 -1.65 -0.13 -27.25
CA TYR A 11 -2.18 -0.74 -26.04
C TYR A 11 -1.85 0.23 -24.91
N GLY A 12 -2.62 1.32 -24.84
CA GLY A 12 -2.54 2.38 -23.83
C GLY A 12 -2.88 1.85 -22.44
N VAL A 13 -2.12 0.88 -21.96
CA VAL A 13 -2.03 0.55 -20.55
C VAL A 13 -1.31 1.74 -19.95
N ASP A 14 -2.08 2.68 -19.43
CA ASP A 14 -1.55 3.79 -18.65
C ASP A 14 -0.61 3.24 -17.57
N GLU A 15 0.69 3.39 -17.80
CA GLU A 15 1.75 2.79 -17.00
C GLU A 15 1.60 3.27 -15.55
N THR A 16 1.20 2.34 -14.68
CA THR A 16 1.03 2.60 -13.25
C THR A 16 2.29 2.20 -12.52
N ILE A 17 2.86 3.12 -11.75
CA ILE A 17 4.03 2.89 -10.92
C ILE A 17 3.58 2.45 -9.53
N PHE A 18 3.88 1.21 -9.18
CA PHE A 18 3.59 0.68 -7.84
C PHE A 18 4.72 1.02 -6.88
N VAL A 19 4.39 1.66 -5.76
CA VAL A 19 5.37 2.06 -4.73
C VAL A 19 5.04 1.34 -3.42
N ALA A 20 5.93 0.44 -3.00
CA ALA A 20 5.83 -0.23 -1.72
C ALA A 20 6.08 0.76 -0.56
N VAL A 21 5.16 0.78 0.41
CA VAL A 21 5.26 1.61 1.62
C VAL A 21 5.04 0.77 2.87
N GLY A 22 5.91 0.98 3.86
CA GLY A 22 5.82 0.31 5.16
C GLY A 22 5.20 1.20 6.24
N THR A 23 5.13 0.66 7.45
CA THR A 23 4.63 1.34 8.66
C THR A 23 5.45 2.57 9.05
N SER A 24 6.74 2.59 8.72
CA SER A 24 7.59 3.76 8.93
C SER A 24 7.42 4.76 7.78
N VAL A 25 6.59 5.78 8.01
CA VAL A 25 6.37 6.89 7.08
C VAL A 25 7.67 7.58 6.69
N GLU A 26 8.51 7.88 7.69
CA GLU A 26 9.77 8.60 7.46
C GLU A 26 10.70 7.84 6.50
N LYS A 27 10.83 6.51 6.68
CA LYS A 27 11.65 5.67 5.81
C LYS A 27 11.07 5.58 4.41
N SER A 28 9.77 5.39 4.28
CA SER A 28 9.11 5.19 2.97
C SER A 28 8.96 6.48 2.17
N LYS A 29 8.91 7.64 2.85
CA LYS A 29 8.73 8.96 2.22
C LYS A 29 9.80 9.30 1.20
N LYS A 30 11.06 8.94 1.46
CA LYS A 30 12.17 9.20 0.52
C LYS A 30 11.95 8.47 -0.80
N THR A 31 11.63 7.17 -0.74
CA THR A 31 11.35 6.35 -1.92
C THR A 31 10.12 6.83 -2.67
N LEU A 32 9.04 7.16 -1.94
CA LEU A 32 7.83 7.69 -2.54
C LEU A 32 8.08 8.99 -3.31
N PHE A 33 8.81 9.93 -2.70
CA PHE A 33 9.11 11.21 -3.34
C PHE A 33 10.07 11.08 -4.50
N TRP A 34 11.02 10.15 -4.43
CA TRP A 34 11.87 9.83 -5.56
C TRP A 34 11.04 9.29 -6.73
N ALA A 35 10.15 8.32 -6.50
CA ALA A 35 9.28 7.76 -7.53
C ALA A 35 8.39 8.84 -8.20
N VAL A 36 7.77 9.71 -7.40
CA VAL A 36 6.97 10.83 -7.92
C VAL A 36 7.77 11.74 -8.86
N GLN A 37 9.03 12.02 -8.53
CA GLN A 37 9.89 12.88 -9.34
C GLN A 37 10.39 12.17 -10.60
N SER A 38 10.77 10.90 -10.47
CA SER A 38 11.30 10.10 -11.59
C SER A 38 10.24 9.73 -12.62
N PHE A 39 8.99 9.59 -12.20
CA PHE A 39 7.87 9.17 -13.04
C PHE A 39 6.78 10.25 -13.14
N ALA A 40 7.19 11.50 -13.32
CA ALA A 40 6.26 12.62 -13.46
C ALA A 40 5.24 12.37 -14.59
N GLY A 41 3.96 12.63 -14.32
CA GLY A 41 2.87 12.42 -15.27
C GLY A 41 2.34 10.99 -15.37
N LYS A 42 2.94 10.02 -14.66
CA LYS A 42 2.44 8.65 -14.55
C LYS A 42 1.55 8.48 -13.32
N LYS A 43 0.62 7.53 -13.37
CA LYS A 43 -0.18 7.16 -12.19
C LYS A 43 0.71 6.49 -11.15
N ILE A 44 0.58 6.92 -9.89
CA ILE A 44 1.24 6.27 -8.75
C ILE A 44 0.21 5.43 -8.01
N CYS A 45 0.54 4.17 -7.74
CA CYS A 45 -0.24 3.29 -6.88
C CYS A 45 0.53 2.95 -5.61
N LEU A 46 -0.04 3.29 -4.46
CA LEU A 46 0.55 2.95 -3.16
C LEU A 46 0.24 1.50 -2.80
N LEU A 47 1.29 0.72 -2.53
CA LEU A 47 1.21 -0.67 -2.08
C LEU A 47 1.68 -0.76 -0.61
N HIS A 48 0.75 -0.95 0.32
CA HIS A 48 1.14 -1.17 1.71
C HIS A 48 1.67 -2.60 1.90
N VAL A 49 2.92 -2.74 2.35
CA VAL A 49 3.49 -4.05 2.69
C VAL A 49 3.21 -4.32 4.16
N HIS A 50 2.25 -5.21 4.41
CA HIS A 50 1.88 -5.62 5.76
C HIS A 50 3.04 -6.38 6.41
N GLN A 51 3.42 -5.97 7.62
CA GLN A 51 4.32 -6.74 8.46
C GLN A 51 3.50 -7.25 9.65
N PRO A 52 3.15 -8.54 9.71
CA PRO A 52 2.38 -9.07 10.82
C PRO A 52 3.11 -8.78 12.12
N ALA A 53 2.40 -8.20 13.09
CA ALA A 53 2.95 -8.05 14.42
C ALA A 53 3.31 -9.44 14.94
N ASN A 54 4.49 -9.60 15.54
CA ASN A 54 4.88 -10.82 16.24
C ASN A 54 4.05 -10.95 17.52
N VAL A 55 2.74 -11.19 17.38
CA VAL A 55 1.80 -11.45 18.46
C VAL A 55 2.17 -12.71 19.24
N VAL A 56 3.02 -13.56 18.67
CA VAL A 56 3.64 -14.73 19.33
C VAL A 56 4.37 -14.34 20.61
N ALA A 57 4.96 -13.13 20.70
CA ALA A 57 5.67 -12.70 21.90
C ALA A 57 4.75 -12.41 23.12
N LEU A 58 3.46 -12.15 22.90
CA LEU A 58 2.47 -11.98 23.99
C LEU A 58 1.82 -13.31 24.43
N MET A 59 1.95 -14.35 23.61
CA MET A 59 1.18 -15.60 23.76
C MET A 59 1.80 -16.62 24.72
N ASP A 60 3.04 -16.40 25.18
CA ASP A 60 3.79 -17.37 25.98
C ASP A 60 3.40 -17.42 27.47
N ARG A 61 2.33 -16.71 27.91
CA ARG A 61 2.03 -16.54 29.35
C ARG A 61 0.79 -17.23 29.92
N ASN A 62 -0.18 -17.76 29.16
CA ASN A 62 -1.21 -18.62 29.79
C ASN A 62 -2.14 -19.37 28.81
N PRO A 63 -2.29 -20.71 28.93
CA PRO A 63 -3.16 -21.49 28.04
C PRO A 63 -4.67 -21.47 28.37
N ALA A 64 -5.13 -20.82 29.45
CA ALA A 64 -6.51 -20.91 29.95
C ALA A 64 -7.55 -20.00 29.24
N VAL A 65 -7.22 -19.38 28.12
CA VAL A 65 -8.02 -18.30 27.52
C VAL A 65 -8.34 -18.66 26.07
N THR A 66 -9.30 -19.56 25.81
CA THR A 66 -9.62 -19.97 24.42
C THR A 66 -10.80 -19.24 23.82
N GLU A 67 -11.77 -18.79 24.62
CA GLU A 67 -12.93 -18.02 24.12
C GLU A 67 -12.68 -16.50 24.12
N LEU A 68 -11.89 -15.96 25.07
CA LEU A 68 -11.40 -14.57 25.02
C LEU A 68 -10.41 -14.35 23.85
N LYS A 69 -9.91 -15.42 23.24
CA LYS A 69 -8.88 -15.40 22.18
C LYS A 69 -9.40 -14.92 20.84
N GLU A 70 -10.61 -15.32 20.46
CA GLU A 70 -11.21 -14.92 19.18
C GLU A 70 -11.68 -13.47 19.21
N ASP A 71 -12.24 -13.03 20.34
CA ASP A 71 -12.69 -11.65 20.52
C ASP A 71 -11.51 -10.68 20.55
N VAL A 72 -10.45 -11.00 21.30
CA VAL A 72 -9.20 -10.21 21.30
C VAL A 72 -8.51 -10.25 19.94
N GLY A 73 -8.50 -11.39 19.25
CA GLY A 73 -7.93 -11.51 17.90
C GLY A 73 -8.62 -10.61 16.89
N LYS A 74 -9.96 -10.57 16.89
CA LYS A 74 -10.76 -9.69 16.04
C LYS A 74 -10.49 -8.21 16.34
N VAL A 75 -10.46 -7.83 17.62
CA VAL A 75 -10.16 -6.45 18.04
C VAL A 75 -8.75 -6.03 17.60
N VAL A 76 -7.75 -6.90 17.74
CA VAL A 76 -6.38 -6.63 17.29
C VAL A 76 -6.33 -6.46 15.77
N GLN A 77 -6.97 -7.36 15.01
CA GLN A 77 -7.02 -7.30 13.56
C GLN A 77 -7.70 -6.01 13.06
N GLU A 78 -8.82 -5.60 13.66
CA GLU A 78 -9.51 -4.36 13.32
C GLU A 78 -8.65 -3.13 13.61
N LEU A 79 -7.94 -3.15 14.75
CA LEU A 79 -7.02 -2.08 15.11
C LEU A 79 -5.84 -1.98 14.14
N GLU A 80 -5.29 -3.12 13.72
CA GLU A 80 -4.24 -3.17 12.69
C GLU A 80 -4.76 -2.62 11.35
N ARG A 81 -5.94 -3.06 10.91
CA ARG A 81 -6.57 -2.55 9.69
C ARG A 81 -6.78 -1.03 9.74
N LYS A 82 -7.26 -0.51 10.87
CA LYS A 82 -7.45 0.94 11.05
C LYS A 82 -6.11 1.69 10.96
N LYS A 83 -5.07 1.19 11.61
CA LYS A 83 -3.72 1.78 11.53
C LYS A 83 -3.20 1.81 10.10
N VAL A 84 -3.43 0.76 9.31
CA VAL A 84 -3.05 0.72 7.90
C VAL A 84 -3.80 1.79 7.10
N HIS A 85 -5.10 1.98 7.35
CA HIS A 85 -5.88 3.01 6.68
C HIS A 85 -5.38 4.42 7.02
N ASP A 86 -5.22 4.72 8.32
CA ASP A 86 -4.70 6.01 8.79
C ASP A 86 -3.29 6.30 8.24
N LEU A 87 -2.48 5.25 8.04
CA LEU A 87 -1.16 5.34 7.44
C LEU A 87 -1.24 5.66 5.94
N LEU A 88 -2.12 4.96 5.20
CA LEU A 88 -2.33 5.23 3.79
C LEU A 88 -2.83 6.65 3.59
N ASP A 89 -3.80 7.13 4.38
CA ASP A 89 -4.30 8.51 4.32
C ASP A 89 -3.19 9.56 4.48
N GLN A 90 -2.20 9.29 5.34
CA GLN A 90 -1.04 10.17 5.47
C GLN A 90 -0.22 10.24 4.18
N TYR A 91 -0.01 9.12 3.48
CA TYR A 91 0.68 9.13 2.20
C TYR A 91 -0.12 9.86 1.11
N HIS A 92 -1.44 9.64 1.01
CA HIS A 92 -2.31 10.36 0.07
C HIS A 92 -2.24 11.87 0.31
N LEU A 93 -2.30 12.31 1.58
CA LEU A 93 -2.17 13.72 1.91
C LEU A 93 -0.82 14.31 1.49
N MET A 94 0.26 13.53 1.56
CA MET A 94 1.58 13.96 1.08
C MET A 94 1.64 14.09 -0.44
N LEU A 95 1.01 13.17 -1.17
CA LEU A 95 0.93 13.18 -2.64
C LEU A 95 0.03 14.31 -3.14
N ALA A 96 -1.13 14.50 -2.53
CA ALA A 96 -2.05 15.60 -2.83
C ALA A 96 -1.39 16.98 -2.62
N LYS A 97 -0.63 17.17 -1.54
CA LYS A 97 0.17 18.40 -1.31
C LYS A 97 1.23 18.65 -2.38
N LYS A 98 1.61 17.63 -3.15
CA LYS A 98 2.53 17.72 -4.28
C LYS A 98 1.83 17.79 -5.64
N GLY A 99 0.50 17.78 -5.68
CA GLY A 99 -0.28 17.79 -6.92
C GLY A 99 -0.24 16.47 -7.69
N VAL A 100 0.08 15.37 -7.03
CA VAL A 100 0.12 14.04 -7.65
C VAL A 100 -1.27 13.40 -7.56
N ILE A 101 -1.73 12.79 -8.64
CA ILE A 101 -2.93 11.95 -8.67
C ILE A 101 -2.49 10.52 -8.37
N ASP A 102 -3.03 9.93 -7.30
CA ASP A 102 -2.70 8.58 -6.87
C ASP A 102 -3.94 7.70 -6.64
N SER A 103 -3.73 6.39 -6.66
CA SER A 103 -4.71 5.37 -6.31
C SER A 103 -4.16 4.45 -5.23
N SER A 104 -4.97 4.07 -4.25
CA SER A 104 -4.57 3.12 -3.22
C SER A 104 -4.91 1.68 -3.63
N CYS A 105 -3.94 0.77 -3.56
CA CYS A 105 -4.20 -0.66 -3.61
C CYS A 105 -3.68 -1.32 -2.33
N SER A 106 -4.59 -1.89 -1.54
CA SER A 106 -4.21 -2.74 -0.42
C SER A 106 -4.08 -4.19 -0.92
N LEU A 107 -2.86 -4.65 -1.17
CA LEU A 107 -2.59 -6.08 -1.21
C LEU A 107 -2.04 -6.49 0.15
N ALA A 108 -2.77 -7.36 0.85
CA ALA A 108 -2.21 -8.13 1.94
C ALA A 108 -1.36 -9.25 1.30
N LEU A 109 -0.04 -9.08 1.27
CA LEU A 109 0.91 -10.15 0.99
C LEU A 109 1.30 -10.84 2.30
#